data_AF-A0A9P5Z9K7-F1
#
_entry.id   AF-A0A9P5Z9K7-F1
#
_cell.length_a   1.000
_cell.length_b   1.000
_cell.length_c   1.000
_cell.angle_alpha   90.00
_cell.angle_beta   90.00
_cell.angle_gamma   90.00
#
_symmetry.space_group_name_H-M   'P 1'
#
loop_
_entity.id
_entity.type
_entity.pdbx_description
1 polymer ?
#
loop_
_entity_poly.entity_id
_entity_poly.type
_entity_poly.pdbx_seq_one_letter_code
_entity_poly.pdbx_strand_id
1 'polypeptide(L)'
;TYTSLTIHGLGSSDEGPAEITLSRSQSFPPPRFFQDYAPVRRNEKWAPLPLPKNGAHLELELTRSIARGRVGLTYSARVVQNTASMDLPDLCVKFVMPCYSRTLAREAWFYEQLARKPGYEGVVTPRCFGFFTVPLKDCLDVKGQLVSHIKPWEVESNSDDTDETEEEEDLDWWLPDDPPSLQRYFEDNDGWKSGSPWNKWKPSPPSESLICVLVLEELGESYLRPNEREGDGKYANEEEELNDIRDVVRDVSSTGIVHRDIRCCNVLRATRNVRKFSFRSCERQGLKETRNRGVLASYY
;
A
#
# COMPACT_ATOMS: atom_id res chain seq x y z
N THR A 1 -12.40 8.89 -9.18
CA THR A 1 -11.52 8.99 -8.00
C THR A 1 -12.37 9.22 -6.77
N TYR A 2 -11.99 8.62 -5.65
CA TYR A 2 -12.75 8.70 -4.41
C TYR A 2 -12.20 9.81 -3.51
N THR A 3 -13.09 10.56 -2.87
CA THR A 3 -12.77 11.59 -1.85
C THR A 3 -13.01 11.10 -0.44
N SER A 4 -13.85 10.08 -0.26
CA SER A 4 -14.22 9.53 1.03
C SER A 4 -14.43 8.03 0.95
N LEU A 5 -14.30 7.39 2.11
CA LEU A 5 -14.36 5.95 2.28
C LEU A 5 -15.07 5.64 3.60
N THR A 6 -16.10 4.80 3.60
CA THR A 6 -16.68 4.25 4.83
C THR A 6 -16.32 2.78 4.95
N ILE A 7 -15.89 2.34 6.13
CA ILE A 7 -15.51 0.96 6.39
C ILE A 7 -16.33 0.39 7.55
N HIS A 8 -17.05 -0.69 7.27
CA HIS A 8 -17.76 -1.52 8.23
C HIS A 8 -16.82 -2.56 8.85
N GLY A 9 -16.96 -2.77 10.16
CA GLY A 9 -16.23 -3.82 10.89
C GLY A 9 -14.75 -3.50 11.17
N LEU A 10 -14.33 -2.24 11.02
CA LEU A 10 -12.98 -1.78 11.34
C LEU A 10 -12.76 -1.56 12.84
N GLY A 11 -13.77 -1.06 13.54
CA GLY A 11 -13.69 -0.74 14.95
C GLY A 11 -15.04 -0.78 15.64
N SER A 12 -15.01 -0.62 16.95
CA SER A 12 -16.18 -0.62 17.81
C SER A 12 -15.98 0.31 19.01
N SER A 13 -17.08 0.78 19.57
CA SER A 13 -17.13 1.27 20.95
C SER A 13 -17.39 0.10 21.89
N ASP A 14 -17.46 0.38 23.20
CA ASP A 14 -17.94 -0.59 24.19
C ASP A 14 -19.44 -0.92 24.02
N GLU A 15 -20.18 -0.11 23.26
CA GLU A 15 -21.62 -0.26 23.04
C GLU A 15 -22.00 -0.96 21.74
N GLY A 16 -21.08 -1.06 20.77
CA GLY A 16 -21.35 -1.71 19.49
C GLY A 16 -20.34 -1.41 18.39
N PRO A 17 -20.54 -2.03 17.21
CA PRO A 17 -19.70 -1.80 16.04
C PRO A 17 -19.85 -0.36 15.51
N ALA A 18 -18.77 0.16 14.94
CA ALA A 18 -18.73 1.49 14.35
C ALA A 18 -18.53 1.44 12.82
N GLU A 19 -19.14 2.42 12.16
CA GLU A 19 -18.95 2.69 10.73
C GLU A 19 -17.97 3.85 10.62
N ILE A 20 -16.73 3.56 10.20
CA ILE A 20 -15.67 4.55 10.23
C ILE A 20 -15.57 5.21 8.85
N THR A 21 -15.84 6.51 8.80
CA THR A 21 -15.71 7.33 7.58
C THR A 21 -14.36 8.03 7.57
N LEU A 22 -13.59 7.80 6.51
CA LEU A 22 -12.27 8.37 6.27
C LEU A 22 -12.29 9.34 5.08
N SER A 23 -11.45 10.36 5.16
CA SER A 23 -11.25 11.33 4.09
C SER A 23 -10.00 11.00 3.28
N ARG A 24 -10.03 11.27 1.97
CA ARG A 24 -8.85 11.14 1.11
C ARG A 24 -7.74 12.03 1.65
N SER A 25 -6.56 11.44 1.83
CA SER A 25 -5.38 12.14 2.33
C SER A 25 -4.31 12.25 1.26
N GLN A 26 -3.42 13.23 1.42
CA GLN A 26 -2.31 13.42 0.50
C GLN A 26 -1.26 12.32 0.74
N SER A 27 -0.67 11.78 -0.32
CA SER A 27 0.45 10.85 -0.21
C SER A 27 1.74 11.56 0.24
N PHE A 28 2.78 10.80 0.60
CA PHE A 28 4.06 11.34 1.08
C PHE A 28 5.20 11.05 0.09
N PRO A 29 5.68 12.05 -0.67
CA PRO A 29 6.80 11.87 -1.60
C PRO A 29 8.13 11.57 -0.88
N PRO A 30 8.96 10.63 -1.38
CA PRO A 30 10.34 10.49 -0.97
C PRO A 30 11.23 11.59 -1.57
N PRO A 31 12.33 11.95 -0.90
CA PRO A 31 13.41 12.66 -1.55
C PRO A 31 14.07 11.75 -2.58
N ARG A 32 14.77 12.35 -3.55
CA ARG A 32 15.49 11.60 -4.57
C ARG A 32 16.78 11.04 -3.98
N PHE A 33 16.99 9.73 -4.09
CA PHE A 33 18.30 9.15 -3.82
C PHE A 33 19.29 9.58 -4.91
N PHE A 34 20.41 10.19 -4.51
CA PHE A 34 21.50 10.59 -5.37
C PHE A 34 22.79 9.91 -4.91
N GLN A 35 23.44 9.22 -5.83
CA GLN A 35 24.76 8.65 -5.63
C GLN A 35 25.70 9.25 -6.67
N ASP A 36 26.85 9.74 -6.24
CA ASP A 36 27.78 10.64 -6.96
C ASP A 36 28.25 10.19 -8.36
N TYR A 37 27.90 8.97 -8.79
CA TYR A 37 28.43 8.35 -10.00
C TYR A 37 27.50 8.45 -11.23
N ALA A 38 26.23 8.84 -11.08
CA ALA A 38 25.37 9.08 -12.25
C ALA A 38 24.21 10.04 -11.94
N PRO A 39 24.08 11.18 -12.64
CA PRO A 39 22.91 12.04 -12.51
C PRO A 39 21.69 11.34 -13.12
N VAL A 40 20.88 10.69 -12.27
CA VAL A 40 19.54 10.24 -12.66
C VAL A 40 18.74 11.50 -13.01
N ARG A 41 18.20 11.56 -14.24
CA ARG A 41 17.43 12.72 -14.71
C ARG A 41 16.28 13.01 -13.74
N ARG A 42 16.17 14.28 -13.33
CA ARG A 42 15.05 14.79 -12.52
C ARG A 42 13.74 14.48 -13.23
N ASN A 43 12.77 13.96 -12.49
CA ASN A 43 11.42 13.77 -13.00
C ASN A 43 10.50 14.79 -12.32
N GLU A 44 10.19 15.86 -13.02
CA GLU A 44 9.35 16.97 -12.54
C GLU A 44 7.92 16.51 -12.15
N LYS A 45 7.53 15.30 -12.56
CA LYS A 45 6.23 14.69 -12.27
C LYS A 45 6.25 13.85 -10.99
N TRP A 46 7.06 14.17 -9.99
CA TRP A 46 7.12 13.45 -8.71
C TRP A 46 6.31 14.09 -7.58
N ALA A 47 5.64 15.21 -7.86
CA ALA A 47 4.69 15.81 -6.94
C ALA A 47 3.57 14.80 -6.56
N PRO A 48 3.10 14.81 -5.29
CA PRO A 48 1.96 14.02 -4.87
C PRO A 48 0.72 14.43 -5.70
N LEU A 49 -0.22 13.51 -5.91
CA LEU A 49 -1.45 13.89 -6.62
C LEU A 49 -2.25 14.93 -5.80
N PRO A 50 -2.87 15.92 -6.46
CA PRO A 50 -3.76 16.83 -5.78
C PRO A 50 -4.99 16.07 -5.27
N LEU A 51 -5.50 16.48 -4.11
CA LEU A 51 -6.72 15.91 -3.57
C LEU A 51 -7.91 16.20 -4.51
N PRO A 52 -8.74 15.20 -4.85
CA PRO A 52 -9.96 15.43 -5.58
C PRO A 52 -10.91 16.31 -4.75
N LYS A 53 -11.58 17.29 -5.37
CA LYS A 53 -12.51 18.21 -4.66
C LYS A 53 -13.95 17.68 -4.60
N ASN A 54 -14.39 16.98 -5.65
CA ASN A 54 -15.75 16.44 -5.80
C ASN A 54 -15.68 14.98 -6.25
N GLY A 55 -15.05 14.12 -5.44
CA GLY A 55 -14.90 12.71 -5.75
C GLY A 55 -16.11 11.87 -5.34
N ALA A 56 -16.06 10.61 -5.73
CA ALA A 56 -17.03 9.61 -5.30
C ALA A 56 -16.79 9.18 -3.84
N HIS A 57 -17.78 8.49 -3.29
CA HIS A 57 -17.74 7.79 -2.02
C HIS A 57 -17.70 6.29 -2.27
N LEU A 58 -16.87 5.59 -1.50
CA LEU A 58 -16.78 4.14 -1.49
C LEU A 58 -17.13 3.63 -0.11
N GLU A 59 -18.00 2.64 -0.04
CA GLU A 59 -18.41 2.01 1.22
C GLU A 59 -18.05 0.53 1.16
N LEU A 60 -17.27 0.07 2.12
CA LEU A 60 -16.67 -1.26 2.15
C LEU A 60 -17.00 -1.98 3.45
N GLU A 61 -17.10 -3.30 3.38
CA GLU A 61 -17.17 -4.18 4.54
C GLU A 61 -15.95 -5.09 4.56
N LEU A 62 -15.23 -5.08 5.70
CA LEU A 62 -14.09 -5.97 5.89
C LEU A 62 -14.57 -7.40 6.08
N THR A 63 -13.98 -8.33 5.34
CA THR A 63 -14.36 -9.74 5.39
C THR A 63 -13.30 -10.56 6.13
N ARG A 64 -12.38 -11.19 5.40
CA ARG A 64 -11.30 -12.02 5.95
C ARG A 64 -9.98 -11.25 5.97
N SER A 65 -9.16 -11.52 6.99
CA SER A 65 -7.74 -11.13 6.96
C SER A 65 -7.03 -11.98 5.90
N ILE A 66 -6.27 -11.33 5.01
CA ILE A 66 -5.55 -11.99 3.91
C ILE A 66 -4.04 -11.91 4.06
N ALA A 67 -3.53 -10.94 4.81
CA ALA A 67 -2.12 -10.84 5.15
C ALA A 67 -1.92 -10.10 6.47
N ARG A 68 -0.91 -10.51 7.23
CA ARG A 68 -0.42 -9.82 8.44
C ARG A 68 1.09 -9.72 8.33
N GLY A 69 1.63 -8.52 8.54
CA GLY A 69 3.06 -8.28 8.65
C GLY A 69 3.38 -7.49 9.92
N ARG A 70 4.67 -7.21 10.15
CA ARG A 70 5.14 -6.45 11.33
C ARG A 70 4.43 -5.10 11.47
N VAL A 71 4.17 -4.43 10.34
CA VAL A 71 3.72 -3.02 10.33
C VAL A 71 2.21 -2.85 10.17
N GLY A 72 1.48 -3.92 9.85
CA GLY A 72 0.07 -3.80 9.46
C GLY A 72 -0.62 -5.09 9.02
N LEU A 73 -1.91 -4.95 8.73
CA LEU A 73 -2.80 -6.03 8.32
C LEU A 73 -3.51 -5.65 7.03
N THR A 74 -3.78 -6.65 6.19
CA THR A 74 -4.58 -6.48 4.98
C THR A 74 -5.81 -7.37 5.05
N TYR A 75 -6.96 -6.80 4.75
CA TYR A 75 -8.24 -7.50 4.70
C TYR A 75 -8.78 -7.50 3.27
N SER A 76 -9.42 -8.59 2.87
CA SER A 76 -10.32 -8.59 1.71
C SER A 76 -11.57 -7.77 2.06
N ALA A 77 -12.09 -7.01 1.10
CA ALA A 77 -13.21 -6.11 1.31
C ALA A 77 -14.30 -6.29 0.26
N ARG A 78 -15.54 -6.32 0.73
CA ARG A 78 -16.73 -6.32 -0.12
C ARG A 78 -17.22 -4.90 -0.32
N VAL A 79 -17.53 -4.52 -1.56
CA VAL A 79 -18.17 -3.24 -1.86
C VAL A 79 -19.64 -3.30 -1.43
N VAL A 80 -20.03 -2.42 -0.50
CA VAL A 80 -21.42 -2.21 -0.06
C VAL A 80 -22.08 -1.18 -0.96
N GLN A 81 -21.41 -0.03 -1.15
CA GLN A 81 -21.87 1.05 -2.01
C GLN A 81 -20.68 1.67 -2.76
N ASN A 82 -20.92 2.05 -4.01
CA ASN A 82 -19.97 2.78 -4.83
C ASN A 82 -20.71 3.88 -5.59
N THR A 83 -20.43 5.15 -5.28
CA THR A 83 -21.07 6.27 -5.99
C THR A 83 -20.35 6.67 -7.27
N ALA A 84 -19.22 6.03 -7.59
CA ALA A 84 -18.57 6.18 -8.89
C ALA A 84 -19.29 5.31 -9.94
N SER A 85 -19.42 5.83 -11.17
CA SER A 85 -19.94 5.10 -12.33
C SER A 85 -18.90 4.14 -12.92
N MET A 86 -18.18 3.40 -12.08
CA MET A 86 -17.10 2.51 -12.48
C MET A 86 -17.30 1.13 -11.88
N ASP A 87 -17.14 0.10 -12.70
CA ASP A 87 -16.96 -1.27 -12.21
C ASP A 87 -15.67 -1.32 -11.40
N LEU A 88 -15.73 -2.01 -10.26
CA LEU A 88 -14.58 -2.22 -9.37
C LEU A 88 -14.12 -3.68 -9.47
N PRO A 89 -12.80 -3.95 -9.41
CA PRO A 89 -12.29 -5.29 -9.16
C PRO A 89 -12.59 -5.70 -7.71
N ASP A 90 -12.23 -6.93 -7.36
CA ASP A 90 -12.14 -7.33 -5.95
C ASP A 90 -11.15 -6.40 -5.24
N LEU A 91 -11.48 -5.97 -4.02
CA LEU A 91 -10.72 -4.95 -3.28
C LEU A 91 -10.14 -5.53 -2.00
N CYS A 92 -8.99 -5.02 -1.62
CA CYS A 92 -8.43 -5.20 -0.29
C CYS A 92 -8.14 -3.85 0.36
N VAL A 93 -8.13 -3.85 1.69
CA VAL A 93 -7.78 -2.68 2.50
C VAL A 93 -6.58 -3.03 3.36
N LYS A 94 -5.50 -2.29 3.15
CA LYS A 94 -4.29 -2.35 3.97
C LYS A 94 -4.38 -1.30 5.07
N PHE A 95 -4.20 -1.78 6.29
CA PHE A 95 -4.15 -1.00 7.52
C PHE A 95 -2.75 -1.09 8.11
N VAL A 96 -2.33 -0.05 8.80
CA VAL A 96 -1.07 -0.04 9.53
C VAL A 96 -1.29 0.31 11.00
N MET A 97 -0.36 -0.12 11.85
CA MET A 97 -0.31 0.38 13.22
C MET A 97 -0.04 1.89 13.20
N PRO A 98 -0.46 2.66 14.23
CA PRO A 98 -0.34 4.12 14.22
C PRO A 98 1.07 4.59 13.88
N CYS A 99 2.11 3.95 14.43
CA CYS A 99 3.51 4.32 14.20
C CYS A 99 3.98 4.27 12.73
N TYR A 100 3.32 3.47 11.88
CA TYR A 100 3.69 3.28 10.48
C TYR A 100 2.84 4.09 9.49
N SER A 101 2.06 5.07 9.98
CA SER A 101 1.21 5.93 9.14
C SER A 101 2.00 6.68 8.04
N ARG A 102 3.21 7.18 8.37
CA ARG A 102 4.11 7.81 7.39
C ARG A 102 4.56 6.84 6.30
N THR A 103 4.85 5.61 6.68
CA THR A 103 5.24 4.54 5.74
C THR A 103 4.10 4.23 4.78
N LEU A 104 2.86 4.14 5.27
CA LEU A 104 1.70 3.91 4.39
C LEU A 104 1.43 5.10 3.46
N ALA A 105 1.57 6.34 3.94
CA ALA A 105 1.49 7.53 3.10
C ALA A 105 2.56 7.55 2.01
N ARG A 106 3.77 7.05 2.32
CA ARG A 106 4.90 6.91 1.38
C ARG A 106 4.63 5.83 0.35
N GLU A 107 4.11 4.68 0.77
CA GLU A 107 3.67 3.60 -0.11
C GLU A 107 2.57 4.08 -1.07
N ALA A 108 1.58 4.82 -0.59
CA ALA A 108 0.53 5.41 -1.41
C ALA A 108 1.11 6.27 -2.54
N TRP A 109 2.16 7.05 -2.26
CA TRP A 109 2.81 7.89 -3.28
C TRP A 109 3.41 7.05 -4.41
N PHE A 110 4.02 5.90 -4.11
CA PHE A 110 4.59 5.04 -5.15
C PHE A 110 3.51 4.53 -6.10
N TYR A 111 2.38 4.06 -5.57
CA TYR A 111 1.25 3.64 -6.41
C TYR A 111 0.71 4.78 -7.27
N GLU A 112 0.59 5.99 -6.72
CA GLU A 112 0.18 7.17 -7.48
C GLU A 112 1.13 7.49 -8.64
N GLN A 113 2.45 7.40 -8.43
CA GLN A 113 3.43 7.66 -9.49
C GLN A 113 3.43 6.57 -10.55
N LEU A 114 3.30 5.31 -10.15
CA LEU A 114 3.28 4.18 -11.08
C LEU A 114 2.02 4.20 -11.93
N ALA A 115 0.88 4.59 -11.36
CA ALA A 115 -0.37 4.76 -12.11
C ALA A 115 -0.30 5.85 -13.19
N ARG A 116 0.60 6.84 -13.08
CA ARG A 116 0.82 7.85 -14.13
C ARG A 116 1.44 7.25 -15.40
N LYS A 117 2.10 6.10 -15.31
CA LYS A 117 2.66 5.42 -16.49
C LYS A 117 1.61 4.49 -17.12
N PRO A 118 1.26 4.68 -18.40
CA PRO A 118 0.34 3.79 -19.08
C PRO A 118 0.80 2.32 -19.00
N GLY A 119 -0.12 1.43 -18.60
CA GLY A 119 0.13 -0.02 -18.54
C GLY A 119 0.87 -0.51 -17.29
N TYR A 120 1.05 0.33 -16.25
CA TYR A 120 1.62 -0.08 -14.97
C TYR A 120 0.54 -0.48 -13.96
N GLU A 121 -0.48 0.36 -13.80
CA GLU A 121 -1.58 0.07 -12.89
C GLU A 121 -2.41 -1.13 -13.37
N GLY A 122 -2.66 -2.10 -12.47
CA GLY A 122 -3.33 -3.37 -12.76
C GLY A 122 -2.49 -4.37 -13.54
N VAL A 123 -1.20 -4.10 -13.78
CA VAL A 123 -0.28 -4.98 -14.54
C VAL A 123 1.03 -5.19 -13.82
N VAL A 124 1.65 -4.12 -13.34
CA VAL A 124 2.93 -4.10 -12.60
C VAL A 124 2.68 -3.85 -11.11
N THR A 125 1.70 -3.01 -10.80
CA THR A 125 1.21 -2.75 -9.43
C THR A 125 -0.30 -2.92 -9.37
N PRO A 126 -0.90 -3.24 -8.21
CA PRO A 126 -2.35 -3.21 -8.06
C PRO A 126 -2.91 -1.83 -8.38
N ARG A 127 -4.18 -1.78 -8.79
CA ARG A 127 -4.90 -0.50 -8.85
C ARG A 127 -5.02 0.11 -7.46
N CYS A 128 -4.76 1.40 -7.36
CA CYS A 128 -4.81 2.13 -6.09
C CYS A 128 -6.01 3.09 -6.07
N PHE A 129 -7.00 2.76 -5.25
CA PHE A 129 -8.25 3.51 -5.18
C PHE A 129 -8.15 4.68 -4.20
N GLY A 130 -7.23 4.60 -3.24
CA GLY A 130 -6.81 5.75 -2.45
C GLY A 130 -6.18 5.47 -1.11
N PHE A 131 -5.52 6.51 -0.62
CA PHE A 131 -5.03 6.62 0.74
C PHE A 131 -5.96 7.52 1.53
N PHE A 132 -6.51 7.00 2.63
CA PHE A 132 -7.50 7.69 3.43
C PHE A 132 -7.09 7.70 4.89
N THR A 133 -7.46 8.78 5.58
CA THR A 133 -7.13 8.96 6.98
C THR A 133 -8.30 9.54 7.76
N VAL A 134 -8.39 9.22 9.04
CA VAL A 134 -9.28 9.87 10.00
C VAL A 134 -8.64 9.86 11.40
N PRO A 135 -8.72 10.95 12.17
CA PRO A 135 -8.35 10.92 13.58
C PRO A 135 -9.31 10.01 14.37
N LEU A 136 -8.77 9.14 15.23
CA LEU A 136 -9.60 8.21 16.03
C LEU A 136 -10.65 8.96 16.86
N LYS A 137 -10.26 10.10 17.44
CA LYS A 137 -11.16 10.96 18.24
C LYS A 137 -12.37 11.50 17.48
N ASP A 138 -12.35 11.46 16.14
CA ASP A 138 -13.45 11.91 15.29
C ASP A 138 -14.36 10.72 14.89
N CYS A 139 -14.03 9.50 15.30
CA CYS A 139 -14.78 8.29 14.98
C CYS A 139 -15.83 8.00 16.06
N LEU A 140 -17.09 7.91 15.65
CA LEU A 140 -18.22 7.57 16.51
C LEU A 140 -18.91 6.30 16.03
N ASP A 141 -19.50 5.55 16.95
CA ASP A 141 -20.39 4.44 16.62
C ASP A 141 -21.80 4.94 16.21
N VAL A 142 -22.69 3.99 15.89
CA VAL A 142 -24.08 4.28 15.48
C VAL A 142 -24.92 4.98 16.55
N LYS A 143 -24.47 4.99 17.81
CA LYS A 143 -25.13 5.66 18.94
C LYS A 143 -24.44 6.98 19.33
N GLY A 144 -23.39 7.37 18.63
CA GLY A 144 -22.62 8.58 18.90
C GLY A 144 -21.56 8.43 19.99
N GLN A 145 -21.19 7.21 20.39
CA GLN A 145 -20.08 6.96 21.32
C GLN A 145 -18.75 6.92 20.60
N LEU A 146 -17.68 7.35 21.26
CA LEU A 146 -16.33 7.31 20.71
C LEU A 146 -15.89 5.86 20.45
N VAL A 147 -15.27 5.64 19.29
CA VAL A 147 -14.61 4.38 18.98
C VAL A 147 -13.39 4.21 19.88
N SER A 148 -13.38 3.15 20.67
CA SER A 148 -12.30 2.81 21.62
C SER A 148 -11.45 1.64 21.12
N HIS A 149 -12.00 0.80 20.24
CA HIS A 149 -11.38 -0.45 19.78
C HIS A 149 -11.22 -0.42 18.26
N ILE A 150 -10.00 -0.67 17.79
CA ILE A 150 -9.66 -0.78 16.38
C ILE A 150 -9.12 -2.18 16.18
N LYS A 151 -9.90 -3.03 15.51
CA LYS A 151 -9.64 -4.46 15.39
C LYS A 151 -8.22 -4.79 14.88
N PRO A 152 -7.65 -4.08 13.88
CA PRO A 152 -6.25 -4.29 13.49
C PRO A 152 -5.21 -4.01 14.58
N TRP A 153 -5.50 -3.15 15.56
CA TRP A 153 -4.58 -2.76 16.63
C TRP A 153 -4.68 -3.65 17.87
N GLU A 154 -5.75 -4.42 17.99
CA GLU A 154 -5.93 -5.48 19.00
C GLU A 154 -5.09 -6.70 18.63
N VAL A 155 -3.76 -6.54 18.63
CA VAL A 155 -2.85 -7.67 18.46
C VAL A 155 -2.80 -8.43 19.77
N GLU A 156 -3.30 -9.67 19.79
CA GLU A 156 -3.04 -10.62 20.88
C GLU A 156 -1.52 -10.72 21.07
N SER A 157 -1.04 -10.31 22.23
CA SER A 157 0.33 -10.47 22.68
C SER A 157 0.62 -11.96 22.89
N ASN A 158 0.78 -12.74 21.82
CA ASN A 158 1.43 -14.04 21.90
C ASN A 158 2.94 -13.76 22.00
N SER A 159 3.36 -13.52 23.23
CA SER A 159 4.69 -13.12 23.66
C SER A 159 5.71 -14.27 23.63
N ASP A 160 5.72 -15.10 22.59
CA ASP A 160 6.55 -16.33 22.59
C ASP A 160 7.74 -16.31 21.62
N ASP A 161 7.98 -15.19 20.94
CA ASP A 161 9.24 -14.87 20.25
C ASP A 161 9.45 -13.36 20.49
N THR A 162 10.49 -12.82 21.14
CA THR A 162 11.91 -12.99 20.80
C THR A 162 12.75 -12.25 21.84
N ASP A 163 13.95 -12.76 22.08
CA ASP A 163 15.08 -12.22 22.85
C ASP A 163 15.69 -10.99 22.14
N GLU A 164 14.90 -9.93 21.89
CA GLU A 164 15.37 -8.67 21.29
C GLU A 164 15.78 -7.69 22.40
N THR A 165 17.08 -7.41 22.45
CA THR A 165 17.70 -6.45 23.37
C THR A 165 17.00 -5.08 23.30
N GLU A 166 16.67 -4.51 24.46
CA GLU A 166 15.95 -3.24 24.74
C GLU A 166 16.56 -1.96 24.09
N GLU A 167 17.53 -2.07 23.17
CA GLU A 167 18.19 -0.94 22.50
C GLU A 167 17.63 -0.63 21.09
N GLU A 168 16.78 -1.48 20.49
CA GLU A 168 16.17 -1.23 19.15
C GLU A 168 14.77 -0.59 19.20
N GLU A 169 14.25 -0.21 20.36
CA GLU A 169 12.83 0.20 20.52
C GLU A 169 12.46 1.59 19.97
N ASP A 170 13.41 2.48 19.62
CA ASP A 170 13.07 3.91 19.43
C ASP A 170 12.77 4.37 17.99
N LEU A 171 12.93 3.52 16.96
CA LEU A 171 12.99 3.97 15.56
C LEU A 171 11.99 3.35 14.58
N ASP A 172 11.01 2.58 15.04
CA ASP A 172 10.02 1.91 14.17
C ASP A 172 9.25 2.85 13.22
N TRP A 173 9.17 4.16 13.54
CA TRP A 173 8.51 5.18 12.73
C TRP A 173 9.45 5.96 11.79
N TRP A 174 10.76 5.68 11.80
CA TRP A 174 11.72 6.29 10.89
C TRP A 174 11.60 5.74 9.49
N LEU A 175 11.66 6.65 8.52
CA LEU A 175 11.85 6.27 7.12
C LEU A 175 13.35 6.15 6.80
N PRO A 176 13.72 5.39 5.74
CA PRO A 176 15.13 5.23 5.35
C PRO A 176 15.88 6.54 5.08
N ASP A 177 15.14 7.62 4.80
CA ASP A 177 15.62 8.98 4.52
C ASP A 177 15.58 9.94 5.72
N ASP A 178 15.20 9.49 6.92
CA ASP A 178 15.18 10.31 8.14
C ASP A 178 16.54 10.45 8.86
N PRO A 179 17.39 9.40 8.95
CA PRO A 179 18.66 9.50 9.67
C PRO A 179 19.56 10.64 9.16
N PRO A 180 20.06 11.53 10.04
CA PRO A 180 20.92 12.64 9.64
C PRO A 180 22.17 12.22 8.85
N SER A 181 22.75 11.08 9.18
CA SER A 181 23.91 10.50 8.51
C SER A 181 23.67 10.15 7.03
N LEU A 182 22.42 9.94 6.64
CA LEU A 182 22.02 9.59 5.28
C LEU A 182 21.54 10.77 4.44
N GLN A 183 21.29 11.94 5.04
CA GLN A 183 20.76 13.12 4.34
C GLN A 183 21.62 13.55 3.15
N ARG A 184 22.94 13.33 3.20
CA ARG A 184 23.86 13.61 2.08
C ARG A 184 23.58 12.82 0.80
N TYR A 185 22.83 11.72 0.90
CA TYR A 185 22.47 10.87 -0.24
C TYR A 185 21.08 11.17 -0.79
N PHE A 186 20.38 12.16 -0.22
CA PHE A 186 19.01 12.48 -0.57
C PHE A 186 18.86 13.95 -0.92
N GLU A 187 18.19 14.22 -2.03
CA GLU A 187 17.91 15.58 -2.48
C GLU A 187 16.40 15.81 -2.59
N ASP A 188 15.90 16.86 -1.94
CA ASP A 188 14.53 17.35 -2.05
C ASP A 188 14.49 18.64 -2.88
N ASN A 189 15.00 18.57 -4.12
CA ASN A 189 15.16 19.73 -5.01
C ASN A 189 13.87 20.52 -5.24
N ASP A 190 12.72 19.85 -5.15
CA ASP A 190 11.40 20.41 -5.40
C ASP A 190 10.67 20.81 -4.10
N GLY A 191 11.21 20.47 -2.93
CA GLY A 191 10.55 20.71 -1.65
C GLY A 191 9.32 19.82 -1.41
N TRP A 192 9.11 18.75 -2.19
CA TRP A 192 7.93 17.90 -2.08
C TRP A 192 7.92 17.08 -0.79
N LYS A 193 9.09 16.61 -0.34
CA LYS A 193 9.19 15.95 0.96
C LYS A 193 9.01 17.00 2.06
N SER A 194 9.85 18.03 2.07
CA SER A 194 9.92 19.02 3.14
C SER A 194 8.63 19.82 3.34
N GLY A 195 7.89 20.09 2.26
CA GLY A 195 6.58 20.75 2.28
C GLY A 195 5.40 19.84 2.59
N SER A 196 5.59 18.53 2.65
CA SER A 196 4.51 17.57 2.98
C SER A 196 4.17 17.60 4.48
N PRO A 197 2.89 17.52 4.86
CA PRO A 197 2.50 17.40 6.27
C PRO A 197 3.09 16.15 6.93
N TRP A 198 3.36 15.10 6.15
CA TRP A 198 3.91 13.84 6.62
C TRP A 198 5.39 13.93 6.99
N ASN A 199 6.11 14.97 6.57
CA ASN A 199 7.54 15.06 6.85
C ASN A 199 7.87 15.25 8.32
N LYS A 200 7.02 16.00 9.03
CA LYS A 200 7.15 16.27 10.47
C LYS A 200 6.15 15.48 11.31
N TRP A 201 5.30 14.67 10.67
CA TRP A 201 4.32 13.87 11.37
C TRP A 201 5.02 12.90 12.32
N LYS A 202 4.43 12.67 13.49
CA LYS A 202 4.88 11.69 14.46
C LYS A 202 3.67 10.95 15.01
N PRO A 203 3.85 9.71 15.49
CA PRO A 203 2.78 8.96 16.12
C PRO A 203 2.28 9.72 17.36
N SER A 204 0.96 9.88 17.46
CA SER A 204 0.30 10.42 18.65
C SER A 204 0.05 9.30 19.68
N PRO A 205 -0.26 9.64 20.95
CA PRO A 205 -0.76 8.67 21.91
C PRO A 205 -2.00 7.92 21.38
N PRO A 206 -2.31 6.71 21.88
CA PRO A 206 -3.41 5.88 21.38
C PRO A 206 -4.74 6.62 21.18
N SER A 207 -5.15 7.45 22.15
CA SER A 207 -6.40 8.23 22.12
C SER A 207 -6.47 9.31 21.03
N GLU A 208 -5.34 9.71 20.47
CA GLU A 208 -5.23 10.71 19.38
C GLU A 208 -4.65 10.10 18.10
N SER A 209 -4.64 8.77 18.01
CA SER A 209 -4.08 8.05 16.87
C SER A 209 -4.79 8.40 15.57
N LEU A 210 -4.02 8.35 14.48
CA LEU A 210 -4.53 8.51 13.14
C LEU A 210 -4.78 7.13 12.53
N ILE A 211 -6.01 6.85 12.12
CA ILE A 211 -6.32 5.67 11.33
C ILE A 211 -5.89 5.97 9.90
N CYS A 212 -5.02 5.12 9.34
CA CYS A 212 -4.50 5.23 7.99
C CYS A 212 -4.80 3.95 7.21
N VAL A 213 -5.41 4.10 6.03
CA VAL A 213 -5.81 2.97 5.19
C VAL A 213 -5.44 3.21 3.73
N LEU A 214 -5.07 2.14 3.05
CA LEU A 214 -4.81 2.13 1.61
C LEU A 214 -5.73 1.11 0.95
N VAL A 215 -6.55 1.56 0.00
CA VAL A 215 -7.48 0.72 -0.74
C VAL A 215 -6.85 0.33 -2.07
N LEU A 216 -6.70 -0.97 -2.27
CA LEU A 216 -6.04 -1.56 -3.43
C LEU A 216 -6.95 -2.61 -4.09
N GLU A 217 -6.64 -2.94 -5.35
CA GLU A 217 -7.11 -4.17 -5.98
C GLU A 217 -6.59 -5.39 -5.22
N GLU A 218 -7.48 -6.32 -4.87
CA GLU A 218 -7.09 -7.63 -4.35
C GLU A 218 -6.45 -8.44 -5.46
N LEU A 219 -5.24 -8.95 -5.20
CA LEU A 219 -4.46 -9.74 -6.14
C LEU A 219 -4.60 -11.24 -5.82
N GLY A 220 -4.10 -12.08 -6.73
CA GLY A 220 -4.06 -13.53 -6.55
C GLY A 220 -2.95 -13.99 -5.61
N GLU A 221 -2.65 -15.29 -5.68
CA GLU A 221 -1.63 -15.93 -4.85
C GLU A 221 -0.22 -15.40 -5.13
N SER A 222 0.64 -15.45 -4.13
CA SER A 222 2.06 -15.14 -4.27
C SER A 222 2.80 -16.19 -5.10
N TYR A 223 3.94 -15.82 -5.66
CA TYR A 223 4.85 -16.80 -6.23
C TYR A 223 5.53 -17.61 -5.12
N LEU A 224 5.46 -18.94 -5.23
CA LEU A 224 6.09 -19.87 -4.28
C LEU A 224 7.60 -19.85 -4.42
N ARG A 225 8.33 -20.01 -3.30
CA ARG A 225 9.78 -20.19 -3.35
C ARG A 225 10.11 -21.50 -4.09
N PRO A 226 11.27 -21.58 -4.78
CA PRO A 226 11.71 -22.81 -5.45
C PRO A 226 11.74 -24.06 -4.54
N ASN A 227 11.99 -23.85 -3.24
CA ASN A 227 12.14 -24.91 -2.24
C ASN A 227 10.80 -25.37 -1.63
N GLU A 228 9.70 -24.66 -1.88
CA GLU A 228 8.37 -24.93 -1.31
C GLU A 228 7.49 -25.77 -2.26
N ARG A 229 8.04 -26.29 -3.36
CA ARG A 229 7.29 -27.04 -4.38
C ARG A 229 7.52 -28.55 -4.28
N GLU A 230 6.43 -29.30 -4.17
CA GLU A 230 6.41 -30.77 -4.28
C GLU A 230 5.99 -31.21 -5.70
N GLY A 231 6.69 -32.21 -6.29
CA GLY A 231 6.27 -32.90 -7.53
C GLY A 231 7.15 -32.72 -8.79
N ASP A 232 6.97 -33.61 -9.78
CA ASP A 232 7.82 -33.79 -11.00
C ASP A 232 7.66 -32.72 -12.11
N GLY A 233 6.73 -31.77 -11.98
CA GLY A 233 6.52 -30.65 -12.92
C GLY A 233 7.39 -29.40 -12.64
N LYS A 234 8.44 -29.55 -11.83
CA LYS A 234 9.12 -28.48 -11.08
C LYS A 234 9.78 -27.39 -11.94
N TYR A 235 10.37 -27.75 -13.08
CA TYR A 235 11.29 -26.85 -13.79
C TYR A 235 10.63 -25.94 -14.84
N ALA A 236 9.60 -26.42 -15.55
CA ALA A 236 8.99 -25.63 -16.63
C ALA A 236 8.23 -24.40 -16.12
N ASN A 237 7.55 -24.53 -14.98
CA ASN A 237 6.82 -23.41 -14.36
C ASN A 237 7.76 -22.46 -13.59
N GLU A 238 8.95 -22.90 -13.18
CA GLU A 238 9.87 -22.05 -12.41
C GLU A 238 10.48 -20.95 -13.28
N GLU A 239 10.93 -21.28 -14.49
CA GLU A 239 11.53 -20.29 -15.38
C GLU A 239 10.51 -19.24 -15.82
N GLU A 240 9.26 -19.62 -16.10
CA GLU A 240 8.18 -18.70 -16.44
C GLU A 240 7.91 -17.71 -15.30
N GLU A 241 7.79 -18.19 -14.07
CA GLU A 241 7.52 -17.36 -12.91
C GLU A 241 8.69 -16.44 -12.53
N LEU A 242 9.93 -16.92 -12.64
CA LEU A 242 11.10 -16.07 -12.47
C LEU A 242 11.20 -14.99 -13.55
N ASN A 243 10.80 -15.30 -14.78
CA ASN A 243 10.74 -14.33 -15.85
C ASN A 243 9.66 -13.26 -15.60
N ASP A 244 8.48 -13.65 -15.08
CA ASP A 244 7.46 -12.70 -14.65
C ASP A 244 7.98 -11.75 -13.56
N ILE A 245 8.64 -12.29 -12.53
CA ILE A 245 9.24 -11.48 -11.46
C ILE A 245 10.29 -10.52 -12.04
N ARG A 246 11.20 -11.00 -12.89
CA ARG A 246 12.22 -10.16 -13.55
C ARG A 246 11.60 -9.04 -14.38
N ASP A 247 10.50 -9.33 -15.07
CA ASP A 247 9.79 -8.34 -15.88
C ASP A 247 9.14 -7.26 -15.00
N VAL A 248 8.52 -7.63 -13.87
CA VAL A 248 8.02 -6.67 -12.86
C VAL A 248 9.15 -5.78 -12.32
N VAL A 249 10.28 -6.38 -11.93
CA VAL A 249 11.45 -5.63 -11.42
C VAL A 249 11.96 -4.64 -12.46
N ARG A 250 12.10 -5.08 -13.71
CA ARG A 250 12.60 -4.25 -14.81
C ARG A 250 11.65 -3.08 -15.08
N ASP A 251 10.35 -3.32 -15.03
CA ASP A 251 9.34 -2.29 -15.25
C ASP A 251 9.37 -1.25 -14.13
N VAL A 252 9.31 -1.66 -12.86
CA VAL A 252 9.41 -0.77 -11.70
C VAL A 252 10.72 0.03 -11.77
N SER A 253 11.86 -0.62 -12.01
CA SER A 253 13.16 0.05 -12.09
C SER A 253 13.22 1.10 -13.20
N SER A 254 12.52 0.89 -14.32
CA SER A 254 12.46 1.85 -15.42
C SER A 254 11.72 3.15 -15.09
N THR A 255 11.07 3.21 -13.92
CA THR A 255 10.42 4.42 -13.38
C THR A 255 11.35 5.29 -12.56
N GLY A 256 12.56 4.80 -12.25
CA GLY A 256 13.46 5.44 -11.29
C GLY A 256 13.11 5.14 -9.83
N ILE A 257 12.12 4.27 -9.58
CA ILE A 257 11.80 3.73 -8.25
C ILE A 257 12.64 2.48 -8.02
N VAL A 258 13.32 2.42 -6.87
CA VAL A 258 14.08 1.25 -6.43
C VAL A 258 13.30 0.59 -5.30
N HIS A 259 12.84 -0.64 -5.53
CA HIS A 259 12.19 -1.44 -4.51
C HIS A 259 13.23 -2.30 -3.77
N ARG A 260 13.32 -2.20 -2.45
CA ARG A 260 14.34 -2.92 -1.66
C ARG A 260 13.94 -4.34 -1.25
N ASP A 261 12.66 -4.69 -1.42
CA ASP A 261 12.13 -5.97 -0.96
C ASP A 261 11.41 -6.77 -2.07
N ILE A 262 12.15 -7.21 -3.09
CA ILE A 262 11.60 -7.95 -4.24
C ILE A 262 11.70 -9.47 -4.04
N ARG A 263 11.23 -9.97 -2.90
CA ARG A 263 11.12 -11.42 -2.66
C ARG A 263 9.94 -11.99 -3.44
N CYS A 264 10.00 -13.27 -3.83
CA CYS A 264 8.92 -13.95 -4.58
C CYS A 264 7.55 -13.83 -3.89
N CYS A 265 7.55 -13.85 -2.55
CA CYS A 265 6.33 -13.71 -1.75
C CYS A 265 5.68 -12.31 -1.82
N ASN A 266 6.40 -11.29 -2.29
CA ASN A 266 5.89 -9.92 -2.43
C ASN A 266 5.39 -9.61 -3.85
N VAL A 267 5.61 -10.52 -4.79
CA VAL A 267 5.02 -10.46 -6.13
C VAL A 267 3.82 -11.41 -6.12
N LEU A 268 2.65 -10.86 -6.39
CA LEU A 268 1.38 -11.59 -6.42
C LEU A 268 0.91 -11.74 -7.85
N ARG A 269 0.21 -12.82 -8.17
CA ARG A 269 -0.38 -13.00 -9.49
C ARG A 269 -1.54 -12.02 -9.71
N ALA A 270 -1.75 -11.57 -10.93
CA ALA A 270 -3.00 -10.90 -11.29
C ALA A 270 -4.20 -11.84 -11.04
N THR A 271 -5.32 -11.29 -10.59
CA THR A 271 -6.54 -12.10 -10.34
C THR A 271 -7.07 -12.70 -11.64
N ARG A 272 -7.65 -13.90 -11.57
CA ARG A 272 -8.23 -14.58 -12.75
C ARG A 272 -9.53 -13.95 -13.26
N ASN A 273 -10.13 -13.05 -12.48
CA ASN A 273 -11.43 -12.43 -12.73
C ASN A 273 -11.42 -11.23 -13.69
N VAL A 274 -10.33 -10.97 -14.43
CA VAL A 274 -10.24 -9.87 -15.43
C VAL A 274 -11.09 -10.09 -16.69
N ARG A 275 -12.30 -10.66 -16.57
CA ARG A 275 -13.25 -10.76 -17.71
C ARG A 275 -13.89 -9.43 -18.09
N LYS A 276 -13.58 -8.30 -17.44
CA LYS A 276 -14.27 -7.02 -17.68
C LYS A 276 -13.41 -5.78 -17.96
N PHE A 277 -12.08 -5.85 -17.88
CA PHE A 277 -11.25 -4.66 -18.16
C PHE A 277 -10.42 -4.84 -19.42
N SER A 278 -10.52 -3.87 -20.32
CA SER A 278 -9.66 -3.75 -21.51
C SER A 278 -8.20 -3.86 -21.08
N PHE A 279 -7.57 -4.96 -21.53
CA PHE A 279 -6.17 -5.28 -21.30
C PHE A 279 -5.30 -4.13 -21.83
N ARG A 280 -4.66 -3.38 -20.94
CA ARG A 280 -3.63 -2.42 -21.32
C ARG A 280 -2.28 -3.13 -21.22
N SER A 281 -1.68 -3.42 -22.37
CA SER A 281 -0.29 -3.88 -22.41
C SER A 281 0.64 -2.72 -22.02
N CYS A 282 1.60 -2.96 -21.13
CA CYS A 282 2.78 -2.09 -21.02
C CYS A 282 3.51 -2.07 -22.38
N GLU A 283 3.80 -0.89 -22.93
CA GLU A 283 4.38 -0.72 -24.27
C GLU A 283 5.65 -1.54 -24.52
N ARG A 284 6.39 -1.87 -23.45
CA ARG A 284 7.61 -2.72 -23.53
C ARG A 284 7.34 -4.21 -23.66
N GLN A 285 6.18 -4.68 -23.23
CA GLN A 285 5.95 -6.11 -23.00
C GLN A 285 5.11 -6.80 -24.07
N GLY A 286 4.63 -6.05 -25.07
CA GLY A 286 3.78 -6.59 -26.15
C GLY A 286 2.49 -7.24 -25.66
N LEU A 287 1.72 -7.80 -26.60
CA LEU A 287 0.49 -8.58 -26.34
C LEU A 287 0.81 -9.96 -25.75
N LYS A 288 1.44 -10.08 -24.56
CA LYS A 288 1.30 -11.33 -23.80
C LYS A 288 0.04 -11.22 -22.95
N GLU A 289 -0.85 -12.20 -23.03
CA GLU A 289 -2.02 -12.29 -22.16
C GLU A 289 -1.56 -12.14 -20.70
N THR A 290 -2.13 -11.18 -19.96
CA THR A 290 -1.80 -10.91 -18.56
C THR A 290 -2.26 -12.03 -17.60
N ARG A 291 -2.67 -13.18 -18.13
CA ARG A 291 -3.40 -14.24 -17.41
C ARG A 291 -2.60 -14.91 -16.27
N ASN A 292 -1.27 -14.78 -16.26
CA ASN A 292 -0.40 -15.38 -15.24
C ASN A 292 0.62 -14.41 -14.61
N ARG A 293 0.56 -13.11 -14.92
CA ARG A 293 1.64 -12.17 -14.60
C ARG A 293 1.69 -11.76 -13.13
N GLY A 294 2.91 -11.41 -12.70
CA GLY A 294 3.19 -10.90 -11.38
C GLY A 294 2.90 -9.40 -11.26
N VAL A 295 2.51 -9.01 -10.06
CA VAL A 295 2.13 -7.66 -9.66
C VAL A 295 2.76 -7.41 -8.29
N LEU A 296 3.54 -6.33 -8.15
CA LEU A 296 4.19 -5.98 -6.89
C LEU A 296 3.17 -5.44 -5.89
N ALA A 297 3.04 -6.09 -4.73
CA ALA A 297 1.94 -5.86 -3.79
C ALA A 297 2.27 -4.97 -2.58
N SER A 298 3.53 -4.55 -2.42
CA SER A 298 3.92 -3.66 -1.32
C SER A 298 5.13 -2.83 -1.70
N TYR A 299 5.27 -1.64 -1.11
CA TYR A 299 6.48 -0.81 -1.12
C TYR A 299 6.91 -0.54 0.33
N TYR A 300 8.05 -1.11 0.75
CA TYR A 300 8.71 -0.84 2.03
C TYR A 300 10.10 -0.24 1.81
#